data_AF-A0A7Z0PFP6-F1
#
_entry.id   AF-A0A7Z0PFP6-F1
#
_cell.length_a   1.000
_cell.length_b   1.000
_cell.length_c   1.000
_cell.angle_alpha   90.00
_cell.angle_beta   90.00
_cell.angle_gamma   90.00
#
_symmetry.space_group_name_H-M   'P 1'
#
loop_
_entity.id
_entity.type
_entity.pdbx_description
1 polymer ?
#
loop_
_entity_poly.entity_id
_entity_poly.type
_entity_poly.pdbx_seq_one_letter_code
_entity_poly.pdbx_strand_id
1 'polypeptide(L)'
;MTMEEKNKENVFALLSGLKMAEINNNKVQKEFCAALIYKYQQEGINIYEHVKKEDIEESINEGVNLFVKRKRRYFIKKTLFNMFTGMAAALFTYGYLQVSLARSIVVFFFAFLIDSLIKLKVSKIVFVNEARKEYERYVDHKLVHIRESEDVSKLWK
;
A
#
# COMPACT_ATOMS: atom_id res chain seq x y z
N MET A 1 9.66 -28.01 -12.80
CA MET A 1 9.23 -27.55 -11.46
C MET A 1 7.72 -27.45 -11.46
N THR A 2 7.06 -28.16 -10.56
CA THR A 2 5.60 -28.07 -10.38
C THR A 2 5.23 -26.72 -9.78
N MET A 3 3.96 -26.31 -9.93
CA MET A 3 3.48 -25.05 -9.35
C MET A 3 3.59 -25.05 -7.81
N GLU A 4 3.46 -26.22 -7.20
CA GLU A 4 3.61 -26.43 -5.77
C GLU A 4 5.06 -26.26 -5.31
N GLU A 5 6.03 -26.86 -6.01
CA GLU A 5 7.46 -26.67 -5.75
C GLU A 5 7.87 -25.19 -5.85
N LYS A 6 7.38 -24.50 -6.88
CA LYS A 6 7.62 -23.06 -7.06
C LYS A 6 7.07 -22.24 -5.89
N ASN A 7 5.87 -22.56 -5.42
CA ASN A 7 5.27 -21.86 -4.30
C ASN A 7 6.05 -22.10 -3.01
N LYS A 8 6.55 -23.31 -2.78
CA LYS A 8 7.40 -23.62 -1.62
C LYS A 8 8.71 -22.85 -1.64
N GLU A 9 9.40 -22.82 -2.78
CA GLU A 9 10.65 -22.06 -2.96
C GLU A 9 10.42 -20.55 -2.73
N ASN A 10 9.33 -20.01 -3.30
CA ASN A 10 8.94 -18.63 -3.13
C ASN A 10 8.65 -18.28 -1.66
N VAL A 11 7.89 -19.12 -0.95
CA VAL A 11 7.59 -18.92 0.47
C VAL A 11 8.88 -18.95 1.29
N PHE A 12 9.77 -19.90 1.03
CA PHE A 12 11.05 -19.97 1.72
C PHE A 12 11.90 -18.70 1.50
N ALA A 13 12.01 -18.24 0.26
CA ALA A 13 12.74 -17.02 -0.07
C ALA A 13 12.13 -15.78 0.62
N LEU A 14 10.79 -15.68 0.68
CA LEU A 14 10.10 -14.59 1.38
C LEU A 14 10.32 -14.64 2.90
N LEU A 15 10.29 -15.82 3.51
CA LEU A 15 10.54 -16.02 4.94
C LEU A 15 12.00 -15.67 5.30
N SER A 16 12.96 -16.09 4.48
CA SER A 16 14.36 -15.71 4.62
C SER A 16 14.54 -14.19 4.46
N GLY A 17 13.91 -13.61 3.44
CA GLY A 17 13.90 -12.16 3.21
C GLY A 17 13.28 -11.38 4.36
N LEU A 18 12.24 -11.91 5.00
CA LEU A 18 11.59 -11.32 6.18
C LEU A 18 12.55 -11.29 7.37
N LYS A 19 13.22 -12.40 7.70
CA LYS A 19 14.20 -12.44 8.78
C LYS A 19 15.42 -11.56 8.50
N MET A 20 15.91 -11.53 7.26
CA MET A 20 16.98 -10.62 6.87
C MET A 20 16.59 -9.14 7.05
N ALA A 21 15.32 -8.82 6.77
CA ALA A 21 14.79 -7.47 6.98
C ALA A 21 14.75 -7.08 8.46
N GLU A 22 14.50 -8.02 9.37
CA GLU A 22 14.57 -7.78 10.82
C GLU A 22 15.99 -7.49 11.28
N ILE A 23 16.94 -8.32 10.87
CA ILE A 23 18.36 -8.17 11.20
C ILE A 23 18.89 -6.82 10.70
N ASN A 24 18.53 -6.44 9.47
CA ASN A 24 18.98 -5.20 8.85
C ASN A 24 18.12 -3.97 9.18
N ASN A 25 17.07 -4.13 10.00
CA ASN A 25 16.08 -3.08 10.28
C ASN A 25 15.48 -2.43 9.01
N ASN A 26 15.32 -3.21 7.95
CA ASN A 26 14.80 -2.76 6.66
C ASN A 26 13.27 -2.87 6.64
N LYS A 27 12.61 -1.78 7.00
CA LYS A 27 11.14 -1.71 7.09
C LYS A 27 10.43 -1.97 5.77
N VAL A 28 11.04 -1.58 4.64
CA VAL A 28 10.42 -1.72 3.31
C VAL A 28 10.43 -3.17 2.86
N GLN A 29 11.54 -3.89 3.07
CA GLN A 29 11.61 -5.32 2.80
C GLN A 29 10.74 -6.14 3.75
N LYS A 30 10.68 -5.75 5.03
CA LYS A 30 9.78 -6.38 6.00
C LYS A 30 8.31 -6.25 5.59
N GLU A 31 7.91 -5.05 5.16
CA GLU A 31 6.58 -4.76 4.59
C GLU A 31 6.29 -5.64 3.37
N PHE A 32 7.20 -5.66 2.39
CA PHE A 32 7.06 -6.40 1.13
C PHE A 32 6.91 -7.90 1.35
N CYS A 33 7.83 -8.51 2.11
CA CYS A 33 7.81 -9.94 2.38
C CYS A 33 6.55 -10.34 3.16
N ALA A 34 6.19 -9.58 4.19
CA ALA A 34 5.00 -9.88 5.00
C ALA A 34 3.71 -9.77 4.19
N ALA A 35 3.57 -8.76 3.32
CA ALA A 35 2.39 -8.58 2.47
C ALA A 35 2.22 -9.75 1.48
N LEU A 36 3.31 -10.22 0.86
CA LEU A 36 3.27 -11.37 -0.03
C LEU A 36 2.98 -12.67 0.72
N ILE A 37 3.65 -12.91 1.86
CA ILE A 37 3.39 -14.10 2.70
C ILE A 37 1.93 -14.15 3.13
N TYR A 38 1.37 -13.02 3.56
CA TYR A 38 -0.04 -12.92 3.93
C TYR A 38 -0.98 -13.25 2.76
N LYS A 39 -0.64 -12.83 1.55
CA LYS A 39 -1.38 -13.21 0.35
C LYS A 39 -1.31 -14.72 0.07
N TYR A 40 -0.13 -15.32 0.20
CA TYR A 40 0.04 -16.77 0.07
C TYR A 40 -0.83 -17.54 1.09
N GLN A 41 -0.96 -17.04 2.32
CA GLN A 41 -1.89 -17.61 3.30
C GLN A 41 -3.35 -17.52 2.87
N GLN A 42 -3.78 -16.37 2.31
CA GLN A 42 -5.14 -16.20 1.80
C GLN A 42 -5.45 -17.12 0.61
N GLU A 43 -4.44 -17.46 -0.18
CA GLU A 43 -4.53 -18.43 -1.28
C GLU A 43 -4.52 -19.90 -0.80
N GLY A 44 -4.46 -20.13 0.52
CA GLY A 44 -4.46 -21.47 1.12
C GLY A 44 -3.12 -22.21 1.04
N ILE A 45 -2.03 -21.50 0.74
CA ILE A 45 -0.69 -22.09 0.66
C ILE A 45 -0.13 -22.25 2.07
N ASN A 46 0.34 -23.46 2.41
CA ASN A 46 0.88 -23.74 3.72
C ASN A 46 2.26 -23.10 3.91
N ILE A 47 2.31 -21.97 4.61
CA ILE A 47 3.57 -21.28 4.90
C ILE A 47 4.31 -21.82 6.14
N TYR A 48 3.65 -22.66 6.95
CA TYR A 48 4.17 -23.17 8.22
C TYR A 48 4.81 -24.55 8.09
N GLU A 49 4.90 -25.09 6.88
CA GLU A 49 5.55 -26.38 6.60
C GLU A 49 7.05 -26.35 6.98
N HIS A 50 7.68 -25.18 6.94
CA HIS A 50 9.12 -25.01 7.12
C HIS A 50 9.54 -24.15 8.31
N VAL A 51 8.58 -23.49 8.99
CA VAL A 51 8.87 -22.59 10.12
C VAL A 51 7.74 -22.69 11.14
N LYS A 52 8.09 -22.70 12.44
CA LYS A 52 7.10 -22.69 13.51
C LYS A 52 6.28 -21.41 13.46
N LYS A 53 4.98 -21.55 13.73
CA LYS A 53 4.02 -20.45 13.70
C LYS A 53 4.43 -19.32 14.66
N GLU A 54 4.83 -19.66 15.89
CA GLU A 54 5.22 -18.70 16.92
C GLU A 54 6.39 -17.80 16.51
N ASP A 55 7.36 -18.31 15.73
CA ASP A 55 8.61 -17.62 15.41
C ASP A 55 8.47 -16.57 14.30
N ILE A 56 7.40 -16.66 13.50
CA ILE A 56 7.22 -15.89 12.27
C ILE A 56 5.98 -15.00 12.29
N GLU A 57 4.95 -15.37 13.04
CA GLU A 57 3.66 -14.69 13.01
C GLU A 57 3.74 -13.25 13.54
N GLU A 58 4.55 -13.00 14.56
CA GLU A 58 4.82 -11.64 15.04
C GLU A 58 5.48 -10.78 13.95
N SER A 59 6.52 -11.31 13.29
CA SER A 59 7.22 -10.65 12.18
C SER A 59 6.30 -10.31 11.01
N ILE A 60 5.43 -11.25 10.64
CA ILE A 60 4.44 -11.08 9.58
C ILE A 60 3.44 -10.00 9.98
N ASN A 61 2.87 -10.08 11.20
CA ASN A 61 1.90 -9.10 11.69
C ASN A 61 2.50 -7.70 11.78
N GLU A 62 3.75 -7.56 12.21
CA GLU A 62 4.43 -6.28 12.24
C GLU A 62 4.64 -5.71 10.83
N GLY A 63 5.08 -6.54 9.87
CA GLY A 63 5.23 -6.14 8.47
C GLY A 63 3.91 -5.72 7.82
N VAL A 64 2.81 -6.45 8.08
CA VAL A 64 1.46 -6.08 7.63
C VAL A 64 0.99 -4.79 8.30
N ASN A 65 1.31 -4.56 9.56
CA ASN A 65 0.99 -3.31 10.25
C ASN A 65 1.75 -2.11 9.64
N LEU A 66 3.01 -2.29 9.23
CA LEU A 66 3.77 -1.26 8.51
C LEU A 66 3.07 -0.91 7.18
N PHE A 67 2.63 -1.93 6.44
CA PHE A 67 1.86 -1.78 5.20
C PHE A 67 0.56 -1.00 5.41
N VAL A 68 -0.26 -1.39 6.39
CA VAL A 68 -1.52 -0.71 6.72
C VAL A 68 -1.29 0.73 7.15
N LYS A 69 -0.28 0.97 7.99
CA LYS A 69 0.09 2.30 8.47
C LYS A 69 0.52 3.20 7.31
N ARG A 70 1.28 2.67 6.36
CA ARG A 70 1.69 3.38 5.15
C ARG A 70 0.49 3.73 4.26
N LYS A 71 -0.41 2.77 4.01
CA LYS A 71 -1.67 2.99 3.28
C LYS A 71 -2.51 4.09 3.93
N ARG A 72 -2.63 4.07 5.26
CA ARG A 72 -3.38 5.09 6.03
C ARG A 72 -2.74 6.46 5.95
N ARG A 73 -1.40 6.57 6.06
CA ARG A 73 -0.69 7.86 5.92
C ARG A 73 -0.89 8.46 4.53
N TYR A 74 -0.83 7.63 3.48
CA TYR A 74 -1.09 8.08 2.12
C TYR A 74 -2.52 8.62 1.98
N PHE A 75 -3.51 7.90 2.53
CA PHE A 75 -4.89 8.34 2.55
C PHE A 75 -5.07 9.69 3.28
N ILE A 76 -4.47 9.87 4.47
CA ILE A 76 -4.57 11.12 5.25
C ILE A 76 -3.97 12.31 4.48
N LYS A 77 -2.75 12.17 3.94
CA LYS A 77 -2.10 13.24 3.16
C LYS A 77 -2.98 13.70 2.00
N LYS A 78 -3.71 12.76 1.38
CA LYS A 78 -4.58 13.02 0.25
C LYS A 78 -5.89 13.69 0.65
N THR A 79 -6.51 13.26 1.75
CA THR A 79 -7.70 13.91 2.31
C THR A 79 -7.41 15.38 2.63
N LEU A 80 -6.23 15.67 3.20
CA LEU A 80 -5.77 17.03 3.46
C LEU A 80 -5.63 17.85 2.16
N PHE A 81 -5.05 17.26 1.11
CA PHE A 81 -4.91 17.94 -0.18
C PHE A 81 -6.27 18.27 -0.82
N ASN A 82 -7.25 17.35 -0.72
CA ASN A 82 -8.59 17.58 -1.25
C ASN A 82 -9.37 18.63 -0.44
N MET A 83 -9.19 18.67 0.88
CA MET A 83 -9.73 19.76 1.69
C MET A 83 -9.16 21.10 1.24
N PHE A 84 -7.86 21.16 0.96
CA PHE A 84 -7.20 22.38 0.50
C PHE A 84 -7.72 22.85 -0.87
N THR A 85 -7.87 21.94 -1.85
CA THR A 85 -8.42 22.29 -3.17
C THR A 85 -9.88 22.73 -3.08
N GLY A 86 -10.69 22.06 -2.25
CA GLY A 86 -12.06 22.49 -1.96
C GLY A 86 -12.10 23.89 -1.33
N MET A 87 -11.25 24.16 -0.33
CA MET A 87 -11.16 25.46 0.32
C MET A 87 -10.75 26.57 -0.64
N ALA A 88 -9.79 26.30 -1.53
CA ALA A 88 -9.36 27.25 -2.55
C ALA A 88 -10.50 27.60 -3.53
N ALA A 89 -11.29 26.61 -3.97
CA ALA A 89 -12.45 26.82 -4.84
C ALA A 89 -13.55 27.65 -4.14
N ALA A 90 -13.77 27.39 -2.85
CA ALA A 90 -14.73 28.14 -2.04
C ALA A 90 -14.30 29.61 -1.85
N LEU A 91 -13.02 29.84 -1.54
CA LEU A 91 -12.45 31.18 -1.40
C LEU A 91 -12.47 31.96 -2.71
N PHE A 92 -12.20 31.31 -3.85
CA PHE A 92 -12.34 31.93 -5.17
C PHE A 92 -13.80 32.32 -5.46
N THR A 93 -14.74 31.44 -5.17
CA THR A 93 -16.17 31.70 -5.40
C THR A 93 -16.70 32.82 -4.50
N TYR A 94 -16.25 32.86 -3.26
CA TYR A 94 -16.64 33.91 -2.32
C TYR A 94 -15.95 35.25 -2.63
N GLY A 95 -14.64 35.25 -2.85
CA GLY A 95 -13.85 36.47 -2.99
C GLY A 95 -13.85 37.07 -4.40
N TYR A 96 -13.84 36.24 -5.44
CA TYR A 96 -13.77 36.70 -6.83
C TYR A 96 -15.16 36.77 -7.48
N LEU A 97 -15.97 35.71 -7.33
CA LEU A 97 -17.33 35.68 -7.89
C LEU A 97 -18.37 36.35 -6.98
N GLN A 98 -17.97 36.80 -5.78
CA GLN A 98 -18.82 37.51 -4.81
C GLN A 98 -20.13 36.78 -4.49
N VAL A 99 -20.12 35.45 -4.55
CA VAL A 99 -21.32 34.66 -4.27
C VAL A 99 -21.51 34.56 -2.75
N SER A 100 -22.77 34.51 -2.30
CA SER A 100 -23.10 34.38 -0.87
C SER A 100 -22.35 33.21 -0.20
N LEU A 101 -22.08 33.37 1.10
CA LEU A 101 -21.36 32.38 1.92
C LEU A 101 -21.97 30.98 1.78
N ALA A 102 -23.31 30.88 1.81
CA ALA A 102 -24.03 29.62 1.66
C ALA A 102 -23.73 28.92 0.33
N ARG A 103 -23.69 29.65 -0.79
CA ARG A 103 -23.37 29.08 -2.11
C ARG A 103 -21.88 28.72 -2.23
N SER A 104 -20.99 29.47 -1.60
CA SER A 104 -19.56 29.15 -1.55
C SER A 104 -19.27 27.87 -0.77
N ILE A 105 -20.03 27.61 0.31
CA ILE A 105 -19.99 26.34 1.05
C ILE A 105 -20.49 25.17 0.18
N VAL A 106 -21.55 25.38 -0.61
CA VAL A 106 -22.01 24.35 -1.56
C VAL A 106 -20.92 24.03 -2.59
N VAL A 107 -20.25 25.04 -3.14
CA VAL A 107 -19.12 24.84 -4.08
C VAL A 107 -17.97 24.11 -3.41
N PHE A 108 -17.63 24.41 -2.14
CA PHE A 108 -16.66 23.64 -1.36
C PHE A 108 -17.01 22.15 -1.35
N PHE A 109 -18.25 21.80 -0.96
CA PHE A 109 -18.67 20.42 -0.82
C PHE A 109 -18.67 19.67 -2.16
N PHE A 110 -19.17 20.28 -3.23
CA PHE A 110 -19.18 19.65 -4.55
C PHE A 110 -17.77 19.48 -5.12
N ALA A 111 -16.92 20.51 -5.03
CA ALA A 111 -15.53 20.41 -5.46
C ALA A 111 -14.78 19.33 -4.67
N PHE A 112 -14.96 19.31 -3.34
CA PHE A 112 -14.36 18.29 -2.48
C PHE A 112 -14.82 16.87 -2.83
N LEU A 113 -16.11 16.65 -3.08
CA LEU A 113 -16.66 15.34 -3.42
C LEU A 113 -16.18 14.84 -4.79
N ILE A 114 -16.27 15.69 -5.83
CA ILE A 114 -15.85 15.34 -7.19
C ILE A 114 -14.35 15.04 -7.22
N ASP A 115 -13.54 15.91 -6.61
CA ASP A 115 -12.09 15.75 -6.54
C ASP A 115 -11.71 14.50 -5.74
N SER A 116 -12.45 14.19 -4.66
CA SER A 116 -12.26 12.95 -3.89
C SER A 116 -12.60 11.68 -4.68
N LEU A 117 -13.69 11.67 -5.44
CA LEU A 117 -14.09 10.51 -6.25
C LEU A 117 -13.11 10.25 -7.41
N ILE A 118 -12.71 11.29 -8.14
CA ILE A 118 -11.74 11.17 -9.24
C ILE A 118 -10.40 10.71 -8.69
N LYS A 119 -9.92 11.37 -7.62
CA LYS A 119 -8.63 11.04 -7.04
C LYS A 119 -8.63 9.70 -6.31
N LEU A 120 -9.75 9.15 -5.86
CA LEU A 120 -9.82 7.78 -5.31
C LEU A 120 -9.38 6.74 -6.35
N LYS A 121 -9.86 6.85 -7.60
CA LYS A 121 -9.44 5.96 -8.69
C LYS A 121 -7.97 6.13 -9.07
N VAL A 122 -7.49 7.37 -9.13
CA VAL A 122 -6.07 7.68 -9.42
C VAL A 122 -5.14 7.33 -8.25
N SER A 123 -5.66 7.29 -7.02
CA SER A 123 -4.89 7.05 -5.80
C SER A 123 -4.19 5.70 -5.80
N LYS A 124 -4.90 4.68 -6.29
CA LYS A 124 -4.38 3.32 -6.35
C LYS A 124 -3.17 3.26 -7.27
N ILE A 125 -3.26 3.92 -8.42
CA ILE A 125 -2.20 3.93 -9.43
C ILE A 125 -0.95 4.64 -8.90
N VAL A 126 -1.11 5.81 -8.30
CA VAL A 126 0.02 6.60 -7.77
C VAL A 126 0.69 5.88 -6.59
N PHE A 127 -0.11 5.39 -5.65
CA PHE A 127 0.40 4.67 -4.49
C PHE A 127 1.16 3.40 -4.89
N VAL A 128 0.62 2.62 -5.84
CA VAL A 128 1.29 1.44 -6.40
C VAL A 128 2.62 1.81 -7.03
N ASN A 129 2.68 2.90 -7.79
CA ASN A 129 3.90 3.31 -8.46
C ASN A 129 4.96 3.79 -7.45
N GLU A 130 4.56 4.52 -6.41
CA GLU A 130 5.45 4.90 -5.30
C GLU A 130 5.98 3.68 -4.53
N ALA A 131 5.10 2.74 -4.20
CA ALA A 131 5.48 1.50 -3.53
C ALA A 131 6.44 0.67 -4.40
N ARG A 132 6.16 0.54 -5.70
CA ARG A 132 7.03 -0.18 -6.65
C ARG A 132 8.43 0.43 -6.70
N LYS A 133 8.55 1.76 -6.83
CA LYS A 133 9.85 2.44 -6.85
C LYS A 133 10.64 2.25 -5.56
N GLU A 134 9.97 2.21 -4.42
CA GLU A 134 10.66 1.93 -3.16
C GLU A 134 11.04 0.46 -3.03
N TYR A 135 10.20 -0.47 -3.47
CA TYR A 135 10.55 -1.89 -3.45
C TYR A 135 11.75 -2.17 -4.36
N GLU A 136 11.80 -1.60 -5.56
CA GLU A 136 12.99 -1.71 -6.45
C GLU A 136 14.27 -1.14 -5.82
N ARG A 137 14.17 -0.21 -4.86
CA ARG A 137 15.33 0.41 -4.20
C ARG A 137 15.76 -0.29 -2.92
N TYR A 138 14.81 -0.80 -2.15
CA TYR A 138 15.04 -1.25 -0.77
C TYR A 138 14.76 -2.72 -0.56
N VAL A 139 14.22 -3.44 -1.54
CA VAL A 139 14.02 -4.90 -1.48
C VAL A 139 15.11 -5.56 -2.32
N ASP A 140 15.62 -6.70 -1.85
CA ASP A 140 16.51 -7.53 -2.67
C ASP A 140 15.85 -7.85 -4.03
N HIS A 141 16.53 -7.48 -5.12
CA HIS A 141 16.11 -7.74 -6.50
C HIS A 141 15.61 -9.18 -6.72
N LYS A 142 16.22 -10.17 -6.06
CA LYS A 142 15.79 -11.58 -6.17
C LYS A 142 14.38 -11.82 -5.63
N LEU A 143 13.96 -11.07 -4.63
CA LEU A 143 12.64 -11.16 -4.03
C LEU A 143 11.57 -10.41 -4.82
N VAL A 144 11.96 -9.32 -5.50
CA VAL A 144 11.04 -8.48 -6.31
C VAL A 144 10.44 -9.25 -7.49
N HIS A 145 11.13 -10.28 -8.01
CA HIS A 145 10.72 -11.06 -9.19
C HIS A 145 10.03 -12.39 -8.86
N ILE A 146 9.77 -12.70 -7.59
CA ILE A 146 9.24 -14.00 -7.14
C ILE A 146 7.88 -14.36 -7.78
N ARG A 147 7.05 -13.38 -8.17
CA ARG A 147 5.87 -13.59 -9.04
C ARG A 147 5.62 -12.37 -9.94
N GLU A 148 6.00 -12.44 -11.22
CA GLU A 148 5.57 -11.45 -12.24
C GLU A 148 4.03 -11.45 -12.45
N SER A 149 3.36 -12.58 -12.23
CA SER A 149 1.88 -12.68 -12.29
C SER A 149 1.18 -11.92 -11.15
N GLU A 150 1.89 -11.73 -10.04
CA GLU A 150 1.53 -10.86 -8.93
C GLU A 150 2.26 -9.55 -9.08
N ASP A 151 1.80 -8.78 -10.07
CA ASP A 151 2.02 -7.35 -10.04
C ASP A 151 1.73 -6.86 -8.62
N VAL A 152 2.74 -6.26 -7.98
CA VAL A 152 2.65 -5.71 -6.62
C VAL A 152 1.43 -4.79 -6.52
N SER A 153 0.99 -4.19 -7.62
CA SER A 153 -0.27 -3.43 -7.72
C SER A 153 -1.54 -4.20 -7.32
N LYS A 154 -1.53 -5.53 -7.46
CA LYS A 154 -2.61 -6.46 -7.16
C LYS A 154 -2.64 -6.89 -5.69
N LEU A 155 -1.56 -6.68 -4.91
CA LEU A 155 -1.59 -6.81 -3.44
C LEU A 155 -2.57 -5.81 -2.79
N TRP A 156 -3.00 -4.80 -3.55
CA TRP A 156 -3.82 -3.68 -3.09
C TRP A 156 -5.24 -3.69 -3.70
N LYS A 157 -5.71 -4.84 -4.19
CA LYS A 157 -7.13 -5.02 -4.56
C LYS A 157 -8.04 -5.05 -3.34
#